data_AF-A0A6M1YKT8-F1
#
_entry.id   AF-A0A6M1YKT8-F1
#
_cell.length_a   1.000
_cell.length_b   1.000
_cell.length_c   1.000
_cell.angle_alpha   90.00
_cell.angle_beta   90.00
_cell.angle_gamma   90.00
#
_symmetry.space_group_name_H-M   'P 1'
#
loop_
_entity.id
_entity.type
_entity.pdbx_description
1 polymer ?
#
loop_
_entity_poly.entity_id
_entity_poly.type
_entity_poly.pdbx_seq_one_letter_code
_entity_poly.pdbx_strand_id
1 'polypeptide(L)'
;MTYSHKEPYITRIKHRELLNKDGSSKKTYHLILDINDSDISYESGDSVAILAENDPRIVDLTINYMKADPTQEIINPKTNEKIKLIDFLTKKANISKANFNFIKLFDKKLKIEEIKTLITTHHIWDILKLFPKHKITAQDMCANMMPLLPRLYSITSSLKMYPNEMHLLITHVS
;
A
#
# COMPACT_ATOMS: atom_id res chain seq x y z
N MET A 1 -2.36 -2.84 26.54
CA MET A 1 -2.33 -1.63 25.68
C MET A 1 -3.30 -1.82 24.52
N THR A 2 -3.95 -0.77 24.00
CA THR A 2 -4.88 -0.91 22.87
C THR A 2 -4.19 -0.53 21.57
N TYR A 3 -3.80 -1.52 20.78
CA TYR A 3 -3.22 -1.29 19.45
C TYR A 3 -4.29 -0.71 18.51
N SER A 4 -3.89 0.23 17.66
CA SER A 4 -4.81 0.92 16.75
C SER A 4 -4.15 1.20 15.41
N HIS A 5 -4.92 1.74 14.46
CA HIS A 5 -4.35 2.21 13.19
C HIS A 5 -3.25 3.28 13.37
N LYS A 6 -3.32 4.10 14.43
CA LYS A 6 -2.30 5.12 14.73
C LYS A 6 -1.08 4.54 15.44
N GLU A 7 -1.30 3.51 16.24
CA GLU A 7 -0.29 2.82 17.06
C GLU A 7 -0.39 1.31 16.79
N PRO A 8 0.10 0.84 15.63
CA PRO A 8 0.00 -0.56 15.26
C PRO A 8 0.96 -1.41 16.10
N TYR A 9 0.59 -2.67 16.32
CA TYR A 9 1.53 -3.65 16.84
C TYR A 9 2.50 -4.05 15.72
N ILE A 10 3.80 -3.83 15.94
CA ILE A 10 4.85 -4.24 15.02
C ILE A 10 5.31 -5.64 15.40
N THR A 11 5.21 -6.57 14.46
CA THR A 11 5.60 -7.96 14.68
C THR A 11 6.31 -8.59 13.49
N ARG A 12 6.88 -9.76 13.70
CA ARG A 12 7.53 -10.60 12.71
C ARG A 12 6.57 -11.68 12.19
N ILE A 13 6.86 -12.13 10.97
CA ILE A 13 6.28 -13.34 10.40
C ILE A 13 7.10 -14.53 10.92
N LYS A 14 6.51 -15.38 11.76
CA LYS A 14 7.14 -16.62 12.28
C LYS A 14 7.24 -17.70 11.22
N HIS A 15 6.20 -17.83 10.39
CA HIS A 15 6.11 -18.85 9.36
C HIS A 15 5.49 -18.28 8.09
N ARG A 16 5.99 -18.74 6.95
CA ARG A 16 5.44 -18.44 5.62
C ARG A 16 5.56 -19.66 4.74
N GLU A 17 4.42 -20.18 4.32
CA GLU A 17 4.35 -21.37 3.48
C GLU A 17 3.41 -21.15 2.30
N LEU A 18 3.83 -21.60 1.11
CA LEU A 18 2.97 -21.62 -0.07
C LEU A 18 2.09 -22.87 0.00
N LEU A 19 0.76 -22.69 0.07
CA LEU A 19 -0.18 -23.81 0.16
C LEU A 19 -0.51 -24.43 -1.19
N ASN A 20 -0.33 -23.69 -2.27
CA ASN A 20 -0.62 -24.19 -3.61
C ASN A 20 0.57 -24.96 -4.17
N LYS A 21 0.28 -26.03 -4.91
CA LYS A 21 1.25 -26.81 -5.66
C LYS A 21 1.65 -26.10 -6.97
N ASP A 22 2.75 -26.56 -7.54
CA ASP A 22 3.21 -26.14 -8.87
C ASP A 22 2.10 -26.28 -9.92
N GLY A 23 2.01 -25.30 -10.82
CA GLY A 23 0.96 -25.22 -11.85
C GLY A 23 -0.34 -24.56 -11.40
N SER A 24 -0.50 -24.20 -10.12
CA SER A 24 -1.65 -23.39 -9.69
C SER A 24 -1.60 -21.97 -10.25
N SER A 25 -2.73 -21.48 -10.74
CA SER A 25 -2.90 -20.07 -11.14
C SER A 25 -2.97 -19.11 -9.96
N LYS A 26 -3.10 -19.61 -8.73
CA LYS A 26 -3.13 -18.82 -7.49
C LYS A 26 -1.92 -19.14 -6.64
N LYS A 27 -1.43 -18.11 -5.92
CA LYS A 27 -0.36 -18.24 -4.93
C LYS A 27 -0.89 -17.77 -3.57
N THR A 28 -1.43 -18.70 -2.80
CA THR A 28 -1.96 -18.52 -1.46
C THR A 28 -0.92 -18.95 -0.45
N TYR A 29 -0.55 -18.03 0.44
CA TYR A 29 0.39 -18.24 1.51
C TYR A 29 -0.34 -18.40 2.83
N HIS A 30 0.06 -19.40 3.63
CA HIS A 30 -0.20 -19.43 5.05
C HIS A 30 0.89 -18.65 5.76
N LEU A 31 0.49 -17.59 6.46
CA LEU A 31 1.38 -16.76 7.28
C LEU A 31 1.02 -16.93 8.75
N ILE A 32 2.04 -16.99 9.60
CA ILE A 32 1.88 -16.95 11.05
C ILE A 32 2.59 -15.71 11.57
N LEU A 33 1.85 -14.82 12.22
CA LEU A 33 2.37 -13.64 12.90
C LEU A 33 2.63 -13.97 14.38
N ASP A 34 3.74 -13.46 14.91
CA ASP A 34 4.07 -13.58 16.33
C ASP A 34 3.25 -12.59 17.15
N ILE A 35 2.49 -13.02 18.16
CA ILE A 35 1.78 -12.09 19.05
C ILE A 35 2.10 -12.33 20.53
N ASN A 36 3.17 -13.10 20.83
CA ASN A 36 3.61 -13.42 22.19
C ASN A 36 3.75 -12.19 23.10
N ASP A 37 4.34 -11.11 22.59
CA ASP A 37 4.66 -9.90 23.37
C ASP A 37 3.56 -8.84 23.30
N SER A 38 2.31 -9.27 23.07
CA SER A 38 1.17 -8.36 22.90
C SER A 38 -0.03 -8.77 23.72
N ASP A 39 -0.82 -7.76 24.11
CA ASP A 39 -2.14 -7.97 24.71
C ASP A 39 -3.24 -8.15 23.64
N ILE A 40 -2.89 -8.58 22.41
CA ILE A 40 -3.86 -8.73 21.32
C ILE A 40 -4.77 -9.91 21.65
N SER A 41 -6.07 -9.61 21.74
CA SER A 41 -7.14 -10.61 21.84
C SER A 41 -8.01 -10.56 20.58
N TYR A 42 -8.39 -11.72 20.06
CA TYR A 42 -9.28 -11.87 18.91
C TYR A 42 -10.10 -13.17 19.02
N GLU A 43 -11.23 -13.22 18.34
CA GLU A 43 -12.03 -14.42 18.14
C GLU A 43 -11.88 -14.97 16.71
N SER A 44 -12.09 -16.27 16.55
CA SER A 44 -12.10 -16.87 15.21
C SER A 44 -13.28 -16.29 14.40
N GLY A 45 -12.96 -15.73 13.23
CA GLY A 45 -13.91 -14.95 12.43
C GLY A 45 -13.58 -13.46 12.38
N ASP A 46 -12.79 -12.95 13.33
CA ASP A 46 -12.29 -11.58 13.29
C ASP A 46 -11.36 -11.34 12.10
N SER A 47 -11.14 -10.07 11.78
CA SER A 47 -10.21 -9.63 10.74
C SER A 47 -9.11 -8.77 11.33
N VAL A 48 -7.89 -8.92 10.81
CA VAL A 48 -6.75 -8.06 11.12
C VAL A 48 -6.49 -7.07 9.99
N ALA A 49 -6.16 -5.83 10.35
CA ALA A 49 -5.70 -4.82 9.41
C ALA A 49 -4.17 -4.86 9.30
N ILE A 50 -3.66 -5.09 8.10
CA ILE A 50 -2.23 -5.04 7.79
C ILE A 50 -1.90 -3.70 7.14
N LEU A 51 -0.99 -2.95 7.77
CA LEU A 51 -0.43 -1.71 7.23
C LEU A 51 0.75 -2.06 6.32
N ALA A 52 0.47 -2.19 5.03
CA ALA A 52 1.50 -2.47 4.03
C ALA A 52 2.30 -1.21 3.66
N GLU A 53 3.55 -1.42 3.26
CA GLU A 53 4.39 -0.41 2.61
C GLU A 53 4.51 -0.72 1.11
N ASN A 54 4.70 0.32 0.30
CA ASN A 54 4.98 0.13 -1.13
C ASN A 54 6.38 -0.46 -1.35
N ASP A 55 6.55 -1.20 -2.45
CA ASP A 55 7.86 -1.74 -2.84
C ASP A 55 8.87 -0.58 -3.03
N PRO A 56 10.03 -0.59 -2.34
CA PRO A 56 11.03 0.47 -2.46
C PRO A 56 11.44 0.75 -3.91
N ARG A 57 11.50 -0.28 -4.77
CA ARG A 57 11.85 -0.11 -6.19
C ARG A 57 10.81 0.70 -6.95
N ILE A 58 9.53 0.50 -6.63
CA ILE A 58 8.44 1.26 -7.25
C ILE A 58 8.39 2.69 -6.70
N VAL A 59 8.71 2.88 -5.41
CA VAL A 59 8.88 4.21 -4.81
C VAL A 59 10.01 4.97 -5.53
N ASP A 60 11.18 4.36 -5.68
CA ASP A 60 12.32 4.96 -6.37
C ASP A 60 12.00 5.30 -7.83
N LEU A 61 11.37 4.37 -8.57
CA LEU A 61 10.89 4.62 -9.93
C LEU A 61 9.92 5.81 -9.99
N THR A 62 8.99 5.87 -9.05
CA THR A 62 8.01 6.96 -8.97
C THR A 62 8.72 8.30 -8.75
N ILE A 63 9.62 8.39 -7.76
CA ILE A 63 10.38 9.62 -7.46
C ILE A 63 11.22 10.07 -8.66
N ASN A 64 11.88 9.12 -9.33
CA ASN A 64 12.67 9.40 -10.53
C ASN A 64 11.82 10.01 -11.65
N TYR A 65 10.64 9.45 -11.92
CA TYR A 65 9.74 10.00 -12.95
C TYR A 65 8.99 11.26 -12.52
N MET A 66 8.81 11.48 -11.21
CA MET A 66 8.35 12.76 -10.66
C MET A 66 9.40 13.87 -10.83
N LYS A 67 10.67 13.51 -11.07
CA LYS A 67 11.82 14.44 -11.15
C LYS A 67 11.97 15.27 -9.88
N ALA A 68 11.87 14.60 -8.75
CA ALA A 68 11.79 15.21 -7.43
C ALA A 68 12.91 14.70 -6.52
N ASP A 69 13.35 15.52 -5.57
CA ASP A 69 14.25 15.09 -4.50
C ASP A 69 13.47 14.21 -3.51
N PRO A 70 13.92 12.97 -3.21
CA PRO A 70 13.28 12.07 -2.26
C PRO A 70 13.18 12.63 -0.83
N THR A 71 14.12 13.50 -0.45
CA THR A 71 14.25 14.04 0.91
C THR A 71 13.49 15.34 1.11
N GLN A 72 12.97 15.95 0.03
CA GLN A 72 12.21 17.20 0.14
C GLN A 72 10.98 17.00 1.02
N GLU A 73 10.65 18.04 1.78
CA GLU A 73 9.43 18.05 2.58
C GLU A 73 8.22 18.41 1.71
N ILE A 74 7.15 17.65 1.90
CA ILE A 74 5.81 17.97 1.41
C ILE A 74 4.84 18.05 2.58
N ILE A 75 3.70 18.69 2.37
CA ILE A 75 2.57 18.69 3.28
C ILE A 75 1.70 17.47 2.98
N ASN A 76 1.52 16.60 3.98
CA ASN A 76 0.62 15.46 3.89
C ASN A 76 -0.83 15.97 3.71
N PRO A 77 -1.52 15.65 2.61
CA PRO A 77 -2.87 16.18 2.34
C PRO A 77 -3.93 15.73 3.35
N LYS A 78 -3.67 14.67 4.13
CA LYS A 78 -4.61 14.15 5.12
C LYS A 78 -4.38 14.70 6.53
N THR A 79 -3.13 14.90 6.93
CA THR A 79 -2.79 15.36 8.30
C THR A 79 -2.36 16.82 8.36
N ASN A 80 -2.07 17.44 7.22
CA ASN A 80 -1.50 18.78 7.10
C ASN A 80 -0.13 18.95 7.79
N GLU A 81 0.56 17.85 8.06
CA GLU A 81 1.90 17.82 8.65
C GLU A 81 2.97 17.68 7.58
N LYS A 82 4.19 18.14 7.89
CA LYS A 82 5.36 17.94 7.03
C LYS A 82 5.82 16.49 7.07
N ILE A 83 6.15 15.95 5.90
CA ILE A 83 6.69 14.60 5.74
C ILE A 83 7.66 14.60 4.55
N LYS A 84 8.72 13.78 4.60
CA LYS A 84 9.60 13.60 3.44
C LYS A 84 8.83 12.89 2.31
N LEU A 85 9.11 13.29 1.08
CA LEU A 85 8.47 12.68 -0.10
C LEU A 85 8.61 11.15 -0.10
N ILE A 86 9.79 10.63 0.19
CA ILE A 86 10.04 9.18 0.23
C ILE A 86 9.18 8.46 1.29
N ASP A 87 9.00 9.05 2.47
CA ASP A 87 8.20 8.45 3.54
C ASP A 87 6.70 8.47 3.19
N PHE A 88 6.25 9.54 2.53
CA PHE A 88 4.88 9.65 2.05
C PHE A 88 4.57 8.60 0.97
N LEU A 89 5.44 8.48 -0.04
CA LEU A 89 5.26 7.49 -1.11
C LEU A 89 5.43 6.06 -0.61
N THR A 90 6.25 5.82 0.40
CA THR A 90 6.42 4.49 1.00
C THR A 90 5.18 4.05 1.80
N LYS A 91 4.63 4.95 2.62
CA LYS A 91 3.68 4.55 3.69
C LYS A 91 2.28 5.15 3.59
N LYS A 92 2.07 6.21 2.80
CA LYS A 92 0.85 7.04 2.86
C LYS A 92 0.11 7.12 1.54
N ALA A 93 0.78 6.98 0.40
CA ALA A 93 0.17 7.07 -0.93
C ALA A 93 -0.02 5.70 -1.59
N ASN A 94 -1.13 5.51 -2.29
CA ASN A 94 -1.29 4.42 -3.23
C ASN A 94 -0.60 4.81 -4.55
N ILE A 95 0.55 4.18 -4.82
CA ILE A 95 1.33 4.42 -6.04
C ILE A 95 1.10 3.35 -7.12
N SER A 96 0.31 2.32 -6.81
CA SER A 96 -0.05 1.27 -7.78
C SER A 96 -1.17 1.70 -8.71
N LYS A 97 -2.04 2.64 -8.30
CA LYS A 97 -3.16 3.11 -9.14
C LYS A 97 -3.36 4.61 -9.04
N ALA A 98 -3.67 5.23 -10.17
CA ALA A 98 -4.12 6.61 -10.23
C ALA A 98 -5.62 6.73 -9.99
N ASN A 99 -6.05 7.94 -9.65
CA ASN A 99 -7.44 8.36 -9.75
C ASN A 99 -7.62 9.36 -10.90
N PHE A 100 -8.87 9.73 -11.14
CA PHE A 100 -9.24 10.65 -12.19
C PHE A 100 -8.58 12.04 -12.05
N ASN A 101 -8.48 12.55 -10.82
CA ASN A 101 -7.92 13.87 -10.54
C ASN A 101 -6.42 13.90 -10.82
N PHE A 102 -5.69 12.85 -10.44
CA PHE A 102 -4.27 12.70 -10.71
C PHE A 102 -3.96 12.78 -12.21
N ILE A 103 -4.70 12.05 -13.05
CA ILE A 103 -4.48 12.06 -14.52
C ILE A 103 -4.78 13.44 -15.11
N LYS A 104 -5.83 14.12 -14.62
CA LYS A 104 -6.19 15.47 -15.07
C LYS A 104 -5.16 16.54 -14.73
N LEU A 105 -4.19 16.27 -13.85
CA LEU A 105 -3.06 17.17 -13.65
C LEU A 105 -2.19 17.28 -14.91
N PHE A 106 -2.08 16.19 -15.68
CA PHE A 106 -1.21 16.10 -16.85
C PHE A 106 -1.87 16.63 -18.11
N ASP A 107 -3.13 16.25 -18.34
CA ASP A 107 -3.91 16.76 -19.46
C ASP A 107 -5.41 16.81 -19.14
N LYS A 108 -5.94 18.03 -19.13
CA LYS A 108 -7.36 18.30 -18.87
C LYS A 108 -8.28 17.97 -20.06
N LYS A 109 -7.71 17.77 -21.26
CA LYS A 109 -8.44 17.52 -22.51
C LYS A 109 -8.65 16.04 -22.80
N LEU A 110 -8.02 15.14 -22.04
CA LEU A 110 -8.22 13.69 -22.18
C LEU A 110 -9.70 13.34 -22.02
N LYS A 111 -10.20 12.50 -22.94
CA LYS A 111 -11.56 11.97 -22.86
C LYS A 111 -11.68 10.98 -21.71
N ILE A 112 -12.90 10.82 -21.21
CA ILE A 112 -13.19 9.93 -20.06
C ILE A 112 -12.71 8.49 -20.32
N GLU A 113 -12.87 7.97 -21.53
CA GLU A 113 -12.45 6.60 -21.86
C GLU A 113 -10.92 6.43 -21.90
N GLU A 114 -10.19 7.46 -22.30
CA GLU A 114 -8.72 7.47 -22.24
C GLU A 114 -8.26 7.48 -20.77
N ILE A 115 -8.90 8.29 -19.93
CA ILE A 115 -8.60 8.35 -18.50
C ILE A 115 -8.89 6.99 -17.82
N LYS A 116 -10.05 6.38 -18.10
CA LYS A 116 -10.38 5.05 -17.57
C LYS A 116 -9.34 4.01 -17.98
N THR A 117 -8.92 4.02 -19.24
CA THR A 117 -7.88 3.11 -19.74
C THR A 117 -6.58 3.30 -18.98
N LEU A 118 -6.13 4.54 -18.77
CA LEU A 118 -4.93 4.82 -17.98
C LEU A 118 -5.06 4.33 -16.52
N ILE A 119 -6.21 4.55 -15.87
CA ILE A 119 -6.45 4.09 -14.49
C ILE A 119 -6.37 2.56 -14.37
N THR A 120 -6.88 1.82 -15.37
CA THR A 120 -6.97 0.36 -15.30
C THR A 120 -5.70 -0.36 -15.73
N THR A 121 -4.88 0.26 -16.57
CA THR A 121 -3.74 -0.41 -17.22
C THR A 121 -2.36 0.10 -16.80
N HIS A 122 -2.27 1.23 -16.08
CA HIS A 122 -1.00 1.88 -15.75
C HIS A 122 -0.87 2.12 -14.24
N HIS A 123 0.34 1.94 -13.71
CA HIS A 123 0.69 2.43 -12.39
C HIS A 123 1.04 3.94 -12.44
N ILE A 124 1.21 4.59 -11.28
CA ILE A 124 1.54 6.02 -11.22
C ILE A 124 2.82 6.34 -11.99
N TRP A 125 3.86 5.53 -11.82
CA TRP A 125 5.14 5.74 -12.50
C TRP A 125 5.05 5.58 -14.02
N ASP A 126 4.19 4.69 -14.52
CA ASP A 126 3.93 4.56 -15.96
C ASP A 126 3.28 5.83 -16.51
N ILE A 127 2.30 6.40 -15.79
CA ILE A 127 1.65 7.66 -16.17
C ILE A 127 2.67 8.80 -16.19
N LEU A 128 3.51 8.92 -15.15
CA LEU A 128 4.57 9.95 -15.12
C LEU A 128 5.54 9.80 -16.30
N LYS A 129 5.88 8.57 -16.67
CA LYS A 129 6.72 8.26 -17.83
C LYS A 129 6.08 8.67 -19.15
N LEU A 130 4.75 8.59 -19.29
CA LEU A 130 4.02 9.06 -20.48
C LEU A 130 4.04 10.60 -20.62
N PHE A 131 4.20 11.34 -19.51
CA PHE A 131 4.21 12.80 -19.50
C PHE A 131 5.55 13.39 -19.02
N PRO A 132 6.70 13.05 -19.63
CA PRO A 132 8.03 13.35 -19.08
C PRO A 132 8.37 14.85 -19.01
N LYS A 133 7.60 15.73 -19.66
CA LYS A 133 7.79 17.19 -19.69
C LYS A 133 6.78 17.93 -18.80
N HIS A 134 6.09 17.23 -17.89
CA HIS A 134 5.17 17.88 -16.95
C HIS A 134 5.88 18.94 -16.10
N LYS A 135 5.13 19.97 -15.67
CA LYS A 135 5.61 21.03 -14.77
C LYS A 135 4.93 20.98 -13.39
N ILE A 136 4.26 19.87 -13.10
CA ILE A 136 3.52 19.67 -11.85
C ILE A 136 4.54 19.46 -10.72
N THR A 137 4.29 20.08 -9.56
CA THR A 137 5.16 19.94 -8.39
C THR A 137 4.94 18.60 -7.68
N ALA A 138 5.92 18.13 -6.89
CA ALA A 138 5.75 16.95 -6.05
C ALA A 138 4.57 17.09 -5.08
N GLN A 139 4.41 18.29 -4.49
CA GLN A 139 3.29 18.62 -3.62
C GLN A 139 1.93 18.42 -4.31
N ASP A 140 1.76 18.96 -5.52
CA ASP A 140 0.49 18.87 -6.26
C ASP A 140 0.17 17.43 -6.68
N MET A 141 1.19 16.67 -7.09
CA MET A 141 1.02 15.25 -7.40
C MET A 141 0.56 14.47 -6.16
N CYS A 142 1.28 14.63 -5.04
CA CYS A 142 0.97 13.94 -3.80
C CYS A 142 -0.42 14.30 -3.25
N ALA A 143 -0.84 15.56 -3.40
CA ALA A 143 -2.18 16.00 -3.00
C ALA A 143 -3.32 15.32 -3.80
N ASN A 144 -3.02 14.80 -5.00
CA ASN A 144 -4.00 14.13 -5.87
C ASN A 144 -3.86 12.59 -5.86
N MET A 145 -2.91 12.02 -5.12
CA MET A 145 -2.79 10.57 -4.95
C MET A 145 -3.87 10.04 -4.00
N MET A 146 -4.31 8.81 -4.22
CA MET A 146 -5.17 8.11 -3.27
C MET A 146 -4.36 7.69 -2.02
N PRO A 147 -4.98 7.58 -0.84
CA PRO A 147 -4.28 7.09 0.34
C PRO A 147 -3.95 5.59 0.21
N LEU A 148 -2.84 5.18 0.82
CA LEU A 148 -2.51 3.77 1.03
C LEU A 148 -3.38 3.23 2.16
N LEU A 149 -4.37 2.40 1.83
CA LEU A 149 -5.31 1.86 2.80
C LEU A 149 -4.77 0.56 3.45
N PRO A 150 -5.10 0.30 4.73
CA PRO A 150 -4.87 -1.00 5.34
C PRO A 150 -5.56 -2.12 4.55
N ARG A 151 -4.96 -3.31 4.52
CA ARG A 151 -5.59 -4.50 3.94
C ARG A 151 -6.17 -5.35 5.07
N LEU A 152 -7.45 -5.68 4.97
CA LEU A 152 -8.14 -6.53 5.93
C LEU A 152 -8.02 -7.99 5.49
N TYR A 153 -7.61 -8.85 6.43
CA TYR A 153 -7.56 -10.30 6.24
C TYR A 153 -8.28 -10.98 7.38
N SER A 154 -9.12 -11.97 7.04
CA SER A 154 -9.74 -12.82 8.05
C SER A 154 -8.68 -13.65 8.77
N ILE A 155 -8.78 -13.71 10.09
CA ILE A 155 -7.89 -14.51 10.93
C ILE A 155 -8.32 -15.99 10.81
N THR A 156 -7.36 -16.87 10.53
CA THR A 156 -7.60 -18.30 10.28
C THR A 156 -7.15 -19.20 11.42
N SER A 157 -6.86 -18.62 12.60
CA SER A 157 -6.52 -19.32 13.84
C SER A 157 -7.53 -19.04 14.95
N SER A 158 -7.38 -19.74 16.07
CA SER A 158 -8.08 -19.48 17.33
C SER A 158 -7.06 -19.32 18.44
N LEU A 159 -7.18 -18.28 19.27
CA LEU A 159 -6.34 -18.11 20.46
C LEU A 159 -6.48 -19.27 21.46
N LYS A 160 -7.58 -20.03 21.41
CA LYS A 160 -7.76 -21.25 22.22
C LYS A 160 -6.77 -22.36 21.87
N MET A 161 -6.34 -22.42 20.61
CA MET A 161 -5.39 -23.41 20.09
C MET A 161 -3.97 -22.82 19.96
N TYR A 162 -3.88 -21.56 19.54
CA TYR A 162 -2.62 -20.85 19.32
C TYR A 162 -2.62 -19.52 20.10
N PRO A 163 -2.35 -19.55 21.42
CA PRO A 163 -2.48 -18.37 22.28
C PRO A 163 -1.59 -17.19 21.88
N ASN A 164 -0.48 -17.48 21.21
CA ASN A 164 0.56 -16.50 20.93
C ASN A 164 0.80 -16.31 19.42
N GLU A 165 -0.14 -16.75 18.59
CA GLU A 165 -0.02 -16.66 17.14
C GLU A 165 -1.31 -16.16 16.48
N MET A 166 -1.13 -15.48 15.35
CA MET A 166 -2.22 -15.12 14.46
C MET A 166 -1.93 -15.64 13.06
N HIS A 167 -2.81 -16.49 12.55
CA HIS A 167 -2.64 -17.14 11.26
C HIS A 167 -3.48 -16.43 10.21
N LEU A 168 -2.92 -16.29 9.01
CA LEU A 168 -3.56 -15.65 7.86
C LEU A 168 -3.38 -16.50 6.62
N LEU A 169 -4.40 -16.51 5.77
CA LEU A 169 -4.33 -17.05 4.41
C LEU A 169 -4.39 -15.90 3.40
N ILE A 170 -3.27 -15.62 2.74
CA ILE A 170 -3.14 -14.47 1.84
C ILE A 170 -2.88 -14.95 0.43
N THR A 171 -3.80 -14.65 -0.49
CA THR A 171 -3.58 -14.86 -1.92
C THR A 171 -2.86 -13.66 -2.51
N HIS A 172 -1.69 -13.92 -3.11
CA HIS A 172 -0.93 -12.91 -3.81
C HIS A 172 -1.68 -12.45 -5.06
N VAL A 173 -1.78 -11.14 -5.23
CA VAL A 173 -2.29 -10.50 -6.44
C VAL A 173 -1.09 -9.88 -7.16
N SER A 174 -0.81 -10.38 -8.35
CA SER A 174 0.21 -9.84 -9.26
C SER A 174 -0.35 -8.74 -10.13
#